data_AF-A0A5N8X838-F1
#
_entry.id   AF-A0A5N8X838-F1
#
_cell.length_a   1.000
_cell.length_b   1.000
_cell.length_c   1.000
_cell.angle_alpha   90.00
_cell.angle_beta   90.00
_cell.angle_gamma   90.00
#
_symmetry.space_group_name_H-M   'P 1'
#
loop_
_entity.id
_entity.type
_entity.pdbx_description
1 polymer ?
#
loop_
_entity_poly.entity_id
_entity_poly.type
_entity_poly.pdbx_seq_one_letter_code
_entity_poly.pdbx_strand_id
1 'polypeptide(L)'
;MNSDSDLQIAGDILEVPHLLQPPREHPVTVAEFAGLARSIAADRSQWEHLVQYDATSRWYHRLRTGPGYEVWLLSWVPGQGSGLHGHGRSSGVLTVLTGALTERTERGTRALGSGAQRVFAPGYVHEVVNDALEPAVSLHVYYPGLTEMPMRSAQSARCAAASPTADATA
;
A
#
# COMPACT_ATOMS: atom_id res chain seq x y z
N MET A 1 -13.84 44.03 43.17
CA MET A 1 -14.10 43.74 41.75
C MET A 1 -12.99 42.84 41.27
N ASN A 2 -13.19 41.52 41.29
CA ASN A 2 -12.24 40.60 40.65
C ASN A 2 -12.55 40.62 39.15
N SER A 3 -11.59 41.07 38.35
CA SER A 3 -11.66 40.94 36.90
C SER A 3 -11.43 39.48 36.54
N ASP A 4 -12.51 38.76 36.27
CA ASP A 4 -12.46 37.48 35.57
C ASP A 4 -11.93 37.77 34.16
N SER A 5 -10.65 37.45 33.93
CA SER A 5 -10.01 37.60 32.63
C SER A 5 -10.08 36.27 31.91
N ASP A 6 -10.58 36.25 30.67
CA ASP A 6 -10.65 35.07 29.80
C ASP A 6 -9.29 34.34 29.66
N LEU A 7 -8.17 35.03 29.89
CA LEU A 7 -6.82 34.45 29.91
C LEU A 7 -6.62 33.43 31.04
N GLN A 8 -7.34 33.54 32.16
CA GLN A 8 -7.31 32.56 33.24
C GLN A 8 -8.08 31.28 32.88
N ILE A 9 -9.05 31.36 31.95
CA ILE A 9 -9.81 30.21 31.44
C ILE A 9 -8.99 29.45 30.40
N ALA A 10 -8.24 30.16 29.54
CA ALA A 10 -7.42 29.57 28.49
C ALA A 10 -6.24 28.71 29.01
N GLY A 11 -5.83 28.89 30.28
CA GLY A 11 -4.72 28.16 30.88
C GLY A 11 -3.36 28.59 30.33
N ASP A 12 -2.32 27.83 30.68
CA ASP A 12 -0.96 28.06 30.17
C ASP A 12 -0.86 27.58 28.71
N ILE A 13 -0.51 28.49 27.80
CA ILE A 13 -0.31 28.21 26.37
C ILE A 13 0.82 27.19 26.13
N LEU A 14 1.73 27.00 27.08
CA LEU A 14 2.82 26.04 27.02
C LEU A 14 2.50 24.67 27.62
N GLU A 15 1.33 24.49 28.24
CA GLU A 15 0.83 23.19 28.73
C GLU A 15 0.38 22.27 27.59
N VAL A 16 1.08 22.28 26.45
CA VAL A 16 0.84 21.40 25.29
C VAL A 16 0.69 19.90 25.61
N PRO A 17 1.32 19.31 26.66
CA PRO A 17 1.19 17.88 26.94
C PRO A 17 -0.25 17.36 27.07
N HIS A 18 -1.20 18.15 27.61
CA HIS A 18 -2.61 17.71 27.72
C HIS A 18 -3.35 17.67 26.37
N LEU A 19 -2.81 18.33 25.33
CA LEU A 19 -3.32 18.31 23.96
C LEU A 19 -2.69 17.19 23.11
N LEU A 20 -1.56 16.62 23.56
CA LEU A 20 -0.92 15.52 22.86
C LEU A 20 -1.76 14.26 23.00
N GLN A 21 -2.24 13.73 21.88
CA GLN A 21 -2.82 12.39 21.89
C GLN A 21 -1.71 11.36 22.07
N PRO A 22 -1.90 10.33 22.91
CA PRO A 22 -0.95 9.24 22.96
C PRO A 22 -0.82 8.63 21.57
N PRO A 23 0.40 8.26 21.14
CA PRO A 23 0.59 7.64 19.84
C PRO A 23 -0.26 6.39 19.76
N ARG A 24 -1.07 6.30 18.69
CA ARG A 24 -1.86 5.10 18.42
C ARG A 24 -0.93 3.93 18.17
N GLU A 25 -1.22 2.79 18.80
CA GLU A 25 -0.47 1.55 18.59
C GLU A 25 -0.66 1.01 17.17
N HIS A 26 -1.84 1.23 16.58
CA HIS A 26 -2.20 0.76 15.25
C HIS A 26 -2.71 1.87 14.33
N PRO A 27 -2.29 1.88 13.05
CA PRO A 27 -2.79 2.80 12.05
C PRO A 27 -4.28 2.56 11.76
N VAL A 28 -5.02 3.64 11.53
CA VAL A 28 -6.44 3.61 11.14
C VAL A 28 -6.73 4.47 9.91
N THR A 29 -5.77 5.29 9.48
CA THR A 29 -5.84 6.13 8.29
C THR A 29 -4.81 5.74 7.25
N VAL A 30 -5.08 6.09 5.99
CA VAL A 30 -4.15 5.90 4.86
C VAL A 30 -2.75 6.48 5.16
N ALA A 31 -2.70 7.67 5.77
CA ALA A 31 -1.46 8.36 6.09
C ALA A 31 -0.64 7.62 7.17
N GLU A 32 -1.32 7.06 8.17
CA GLU A 32 -0.67 6.24 9.20
C GLU A 32 -0.17 4.91 8.62
N PHE A 33 -0.91 4.25 7.72
CA PHE A 33 -0.41 3.06 7.02
C PHE A 33 0.80 3.35 6.13
N ALA A 34 0.79 4.48 5.44
CA ALA A 34 1.94 4.95 4.67
C ALA A 34 3.14 5.24 5.59
N GLY A 35 2.89 5.81 6.78
CA GLY A 35 3.88 6.00 7.84
C GLY A 35 4.47 4.71 8.37
N LEU A 36 3.62 3.72 8.67
CA LEU A 36 4.04 2.37 9.09
C LEU A 36 4.94 1.71 8.04
N ALA A 37 4.57 1.79 6.76
CA ALA A 37 5.39 1.24 5.69
C ALA A 37 6.77 1.93 5.60
N ARG A 38 6.84 3.26 5.81
CA ARG A 38 8.11 4.00 5.86
C ARG A 38 8.96 3.60 7.07
N SER A 39 8.36 3.42 8.25
CA SER A 39 9.12 3.01 9.44
C SER A 39 9.71 1.61 9.30
N ILE A 40 8.95 0.67 8.71
CA ILE A 40 9.46 -0.68 8.41
C ILE A 40 10.56 -0.61 7.34
N ALA A 41 10.38 0.20 6.30
CA ALA A 41 11.38 0.35 5.24
C ALA A 41 12.73 0.89 5.77
N ALA A 42 12.68 1.82 6.73
CA ALA A 42 13.88 2.39 7.35
C ALA A 42 14.63 1.41 8.26
N ASP A 43 13.94 0.45 8.88
CA ASP A 43 14.54 -0.53 9.78
C ASP A 43 14.73 -1.89 9.09
N ARG A 44 15.84 -2.02 8.37
CA ARG A 44 16.21 -3.24 7.64
C ARG A 44 16.29 -4.47 8.53
N SER A 45 16.60 -4.31 9.82
CA SER A 45 16.73 -5.44 10.74
C SER A 45 15.44 -6.24 10.88
N GLN A 46 14.28 -5.60 10.64
CA GLN A 46 12.97 -6.25 10.71
C GLN A 46 12.70 -7.24 9.57
N TRP A 47 13.34 -7.07 8.40
CA TRP A 47 12.90 -7.79 7.19
C TRP A 47 14.01 -8.36 6.33
N GLU A 48 15.23 -7.80 6.35
CA GLU A 48 16.29 -8.18 5.40
C GLU A 48 16.68 -9.65 5.52
N HIS A 49 16.79 -10.15 6.74
CA HIS A 49 17.14 -11.54 7.04
C HIS A 49 16.05 -12.55 6.62
N LEU A 50 14.85 -12.09 6.31
CA LEU A 50 13.74 -12.94 5.87
C LEU A 50 13.69 -13.09 4.35
N VAL A 51 14.33 -12.18 3.60
CA VAL A 51 14.25 -12.16 2.14
C VAL A 51 14.93 -13.38 1.54
N GLN A 52 14.21 -14.06 0.66
CA GLN A 52 14.75 -15.13 -0.17
C GLN A 52 14.40 -14.86 -1.63
N TYR A 53 15.26 -15.28 -2.54
CA TYR A 53 15.04 -15.14 -3.98
C TYR A 53 14.82 -16.51 -4.60
N ASP A 54 13.66 -16.72 -5.20
CA ASP A 54 13.29 -17.95 -5.89
C ASP A 54 12.86 -17.60 -7.33
N ALA A 55 13.54 -18.21 -8.31
CA ALA A 55 13.24 -17.99 -9.72
C ALA A 55 12.06 -18.85 -10.22
N THR A 56 11.71 -19.92 -9.50
CA THR A 56 10.68 -20.88 -9.90
C THR A 56 9.29 -20.47 -9.42
N SER A 57 9.21 -19.91 -8.21
CA SER A 57 7.96 -19.46 -7.62
C SER A 57 8.08 -18.03 -7.10
N ARG A 58 6.96 -17.30 -7.11
CA ARG A 58 6.92 -15.95 -6.53
C ARG A 58 7.05 -16.08 -5.02
N TRP A 59 8.09 -15.48 -4.46
CA TRP A 59 8.32 -15.50 -3.03
C TRP A 59 7.59 -14.37 -2.30
N TYR A 60 7.00 -14.68 -1.15
CA TYR A 60 6.36 -13.72 -0.27
C TYR A 60 6.36 -14.22 1.19
N HIS A 61 6.37 -13.28 2.13
CA HIS A 61 6.35 -13.55 3.56
C HIS A 61 5.44 -12.56 4.28
N ARG A 62 4.53 -13.04 5.15
CA ARG A 62 3.70 -12.15 5.97
C ARG A 62 4.51 -11.65 7.17
N LEU A 63 4.97 -10.40 7.08
CA LEU A 63 5.83 -9.76 8.07
C LEU A 63 5.08 -9.41 9.36
N ARG A 64 3.83 -8.96 9.25
CA ARG A 64 3.02 -8.54 10.40
C ARG A 64 1.53 -8.67 10.12
N THR A 65 0.76 -8.99 11.15
CA THR A 65 -0.70 -8.82 11.17
C THR A 65 -1.06 -7.89 12.32
N GLY A 66 -1.92 -6.92 12.06
CA GLY A 66 -2.51 -6.05 13.08
C GLY A 66 -4.03 -6.12 13.06
N PRO A 67 -4.73 -5.31 13.87
CA PRO A 67 -6.18 -5.26 13.90
C PRO A 67 -6.72 -4.77 12.55
N GLY A 68 -7.18 -5.72 11.72
CA GLY A 68 -7.79 -5.44 10.43
C GLY A 68 -6.81 -5.12 9.29
N TYR A 69 -5.50 -5.34 9.45
CA TYR A 69 -4.54 -5.12 8.36
C TYR A 69 -3.41 -6.14 8.37
N GLU A 70 -2.75 -6.29 7.23
CA GLU A 70 -1.57 -7.15 7.08
C GLU A 70 -0.44 -6.43 6.37
N VAL A 71 0.79 -6.83 6.69
CA VAL A 71 2.02 -6.36 6.04
C VAL A 71 2.73 -7.56 5.44
N TRP A 72 3.01 -7.49 4.15
CA TRP A 72 3.63 -8.54 3.36
C TRP A 72 4.94 -8.05 2.77
N LEU A 73 5.94 -8.92 2.79
CA LEU A 73 7.25 -8.74 2.17
C LEU A 73 7.31 -9.62 0.92
N LEU A 74 7.75 -9.07 -0.20
CA LEU A 74 7.86 -9.78 -1.47
C LEU A 74 9.24 -9.55 -2.06
N SER A 75 9.78 -10.57 -2.71
CA SER A 75 10.99 -10.47 -3.51
C SER A 75 10.68 -10.81 -4.96
N TRP A 76 11.46 -10.21 -5.85
CA TRP A 76 11.21 -10.27 -7.29
C TRP A 76 12.55 -10.46 -7.98
N VAL A 77 12.78 -11.63 -8.56
CA VAL A 77 13.93 -11.81 -9.47
C VAL A 77 13.63 -11.20 -10.85
N PRO A 78 14.64 -10.92 -11.68
CA PRO A 78 14.44 -10.35 -13.01
C PRO A 78 13.38 -11.08 -13.84
N GLY A 79 12.46 -10.33 -14.44
CA GLY A 79 11.37 -10.84 -15.27
C GLY A 79 10.14 -11.36 -14.51
N GLN A 80 10.18 -11.49 -13.17
CA GLN A 80 9.00 -11.89 -12.42
C GLN A 80 7.95 -10.79 -12.37
N GLY A 81 6.68 -11.20 -12.48
CA GLY A 81 5.53 -10.32 -12.39
C GLY A 81 4.39 -10.94 -11.60
N SER A 82 3.52 -10.08 -11.07
CA SER A 82 2.33 -10.52 -10.32
C SER A 82 1.19 -11.01 -11.22
N GLY A 83 1.24 -10.69 -12.52
CA GLY A 83 0.05 -10.65 -13.38
C GLY A 83 -0.91 -9.51 -12.99
N LEU A 84 -1.84 -9.18 -13.89
CA LEU A 84 -2.85 -8.15 -13.66
C LEU A 84 -3.87 -8.65 -12.61
N HIS A 85 -4.05 -7.94 -11.51
CA HIS A 85 -4.94 -8.36 -10.41
C HIS A 85 -5.55 -7.17 -9.66
N GLY A 86 -6.65 -7.43 -8.95
CA GLY A 86 -7.22 -6.51 -7.97
C GLY A 86 -7.03 -6.99 -6.53
N HIS A 87 -7.58 -6.24 -5.56
CA HIS A 87 -7.40 -6.47 -4.12
C HIS A 87 -8.73 -6.57 -3.34
N GLY A 88 -9.83 -6.83 -4.05
CA GLY A 88 -11.16 -6.86 -3.46
C GLY A 88 -11.54 -5.55 -2.79
N ARG A 89 -11.93 -5.64 -1.51
CA ARG A 89 -12.27 -4.50 -0.64
C ARG A 89 -11.07 -3.83 0.01
N SER A 90 -9.86 -4.35 -0.18
CA SER A 90 -8.65 -3.83 0.47
C SER A 90 -8.14 -2.58 -0.23
N SER A 91 -7.73 -1.59 0.58
CA SER A 91 -6.80 -0.53 0.15
C SER A 91 -5.38 -1.00 0.45
N GLY A 92 -4.39 -0.45 -0.24
CA GLY A 92 -3.02 -0.83 0.04
C GLY A 92 -1.97 0.22 -0.19
N VAL A 93 -0.80 -0.06 0.39
CA VAL A 93 0.42 0.72 0.28
C VAL A 93 1.53 -0.20 -0.21
N LEU A 94 2.00 0.01 -1.44
CA LEU A 94 3.18 -0.65 -1.99
C LEU A 94 4.39 0.26 -1.76
N THR A 95 5.45 -0.26 -1.16
CA THR A 95 6.73 0.45 -0.97
C THR A 95 7.87 -0.39 -1.53
N VAL A 96 8.68 0.14 -2.44
CA VAL A 96 9.88 -0.56 -2.92
C VAL A 96 10.99 -0.37 -1.90
N LEU A 97 11.45 -1.47 -1.30
CA LEU A 97 12.51 -1.45 -0.30
C LEU A 97 13.88 -1.40 -0.97
N THR A 98 14.14 -2.29 -1.93
CA THR A 98 15.39 -2.36 -2.70
C THR A 98 15.10 -2.65 -4.17
N GLY A 99 16.03 -2.26 -5.05
CA GLY A 99 15.89 -2.43 -6.50
C GLY A 99 14.88 -1.48 -7.13
N ALA A 100 14.28 -1.91 -8.23
CA ALA A 100 13.25 -1.18 -8.94
C ALA A 100 12.15 -2.13 -9.43
N LEU A 101 10.91 -1.64 -9.46
CA LEU A 101 9.75 -2.34 -9.98
C LEU A 101 9.02 -1.45 -10.98
N THR A 102 8.31 -2.07 -11.91
CA THR A 102 7.40 -1.43 -12.84
C THR A 102 5.97 -1.74 -12.41
N GLU A 103 5.17 -0.70 -12.19
CA GLU A 103 3.72 -0.83 -12.05
C GLU A 103 3.05 -0.58 -13.40
N ARG A 104 2.18 -1.48 -13.83
CA ARG A 104 1.34 -1.33 -15.03
C ARG A 104 -0.12 -1.30 -14.64
N THR A 105 -0.84 -0.33 -15.20
CA THR A 105 -2.27 -0.12 -14.99
C THR A 105 -2.97 0.14 -16.32
N GLU A 106 -4.30 0.18 -16.33
CA GLU A 106 -5.05 0.64 -17.51
C GLU A 106 -4.66 2.06 -17.96
N ARG A 107 -4.15 2.89 -17.05
CA ARG A 107 -3.77 4.29 -17.29
C ARG A 107 -2.33 4.44 -17.76
N GLY A 108 -1.58 3.34 -17.83
CA GLY A 108 -0.19 3.31 -18.27
C GLY A 108 0.76 2.70 -17.26
N THR A 109 2.05 2.91 -17.53
CA THR A 109 3.17 2.26 -16.87
C THR A 109 3.99 3.26 -16.06
N ARG A 110 4.49 2.86 -14.89
CA ARG A 110 5.33 3.68 -14.02
C ARG A 110 6.47 2.86 -13.42
N ALA A 111 7.69 3.39 -13.50
CA ALA A 111 8.83 2.86 -12.76
C ALA A 111 8.82 3.34 -11.30
N LEU A 112 9.12 2.44 -10.38
CA LEU A 112 9.17 2.64 -8.93
C LEU A 112 10.56 2.19 -8.44
N GLY A 113 11.43 3.15 -8.12
CA GLY A 113 12.74 2.85 -7.52
C GLY A 113 12.65 2.63 -6.01
N SER A 114 13.74 2.19 -5.38
CA SER A 114 13.86 2.10 -3.92
C SER A 114 13.41 3.38 -3.22
N GLY A 115 12.62 3.22 -2.15
CA GLY A 115 11.96 4.28 -1.40
C GLY A 115 10.64 4.77 -2.01
N ALA A 116 10.31 4.42 -3.26
CA ALA A 116 9.05 4.81 -3.86
C ALA A 116 7.86 4.15 -3.15
N GLN A 117 6.81 4.94 -2.89
CA GLN A 117 5.59 4.49 -2.23
C GLN A 117 4.37 4.79 -3.11
N ARG A 118 3.44 3.83 -3.18
CA ARG A 118 2.19 3.93 -3.92
C ARG A 118 1.03 3.49 -3.05
N VAL A 119 0.00 4.34 -3.03
CA VAL A 119 -1.26 4.06 -2.36
C VAL A 119 -2.31 3.76 -3.42
N PHE A 120 -3.16 2.77 -3.14
CA PHE A 120 -4.32 2.45 -3.96
C PHE A 120 -5.55 2.12 -3.10
N ALA A 121 -6.72 2.37 -3.67
CA ALA A 121 -8.03 2.16 -3.05
C ALA A 121 -8.68 0.87 -3.58
N PRO A 122 -9.80 0.42 -2.99
CA PRO A 122 -10.52 -0.75 -3.47
C PRO A 122 -10.93 -0.59 -4.95
N GLY A 123 -10.90 -1.69 -5.69
CA GLY A 123 -11.13 -1.69 -7.15
C GLY A 123 -9.90 -1.31 -7.98
N TYR A 124 -8.77 -0.91 -7.37
CA TYR A 124 -7.54 -0.68 -8.10
C TYR A 124 -6.97 -1.99 -8.66
N VAL A 125 -6.74 -2.00 -9.97
CA VAL A 125 -6.20 -3.14 -10.72
C VAL A 125 -4.84 -2.76 -11.28
N HIS A 126 -3.83 -3.56 -10.99
CA HIS A 126 -2.49 -3.35 -11.52
C HIS A 126 -1.72 -4.65 -11.69
N GLU A 127 -0.59 -4.55 -12.38
CA GLU A 127 0.46 -5.55 -12.41
C GLU A 127 1.74 -4.92 -11.88
N VAL A 128 2.49 -5.65 -11.06
CA VAL A 128 3.82 -5.26 -10.58
C VAL A 128 4.82 -6.24 -11.17
N VAL A 129 5.86 -5.73 -11.84
CA VAL A 129 6.87 -6.53 -12.54
C VAL A 129 8.26 -6.02 -12.23
N ASN A 130 9.23 -6.92 -12.09
CA ASN A 130 10.64 -6.56 -12.12
C ASN A 130 11.16 -6.62 -13.57
N ASP A 131 11.14 -5.48 -14.26
CA ASP A 131 11.72 -5.35 -15.62
C ASP A 131 13.25 -5.07 -15.58
N ALA A 132 13.85 -4.96 -14.39
CA ALA A 132 15.27 -4.71 -14.24
C ALA A 132 16.08 -6.02 -14.27
N LEU A 133 17.40 -5.89 -14.43
CA LEU A 133 18.35 -7.01 -14.37
C LEU A 133 18.76 -7.37 -12.94
N GLU A 134 18.42 -6.52 -11.96
CA GLU A 134 18.72 -6.72 -10.55
C GLU A 134 17.47 -7.16 -9.78
N PRO A 135 17.59 -8.00 -8.73
CA PRO A 135 16.47 -8.34 -7.87
C PRO A 135 15.90 -7.11 -7.15
N ALA A 136 14.62 -7.18 -6.80
CA ALA A 136 13.92 -6.16 -6.04
C ALA A 136 13.21 -6.75 -4.82
N VAL A 137 12.94 -5.92 -3.82
CA VAL A 137 12.15 -6.27 -2.64
C VAL A 137 11.10 -5.18 -2.43
N SER A 138 9.85 -5.57 -2.18
CA SER A 138 8.77 -4.65 -1.86
C SER A 138 8.02 -5.04 -0.59
N LEU A 139 7.47 -4.02 0.06
CA LEU A 139 6.60 -4.11 1.22
C LEU A 139 5.18 -3.71 0.79
N HIS A 140 4.19 -4.52 1.14
CA HIS A 140 2.80 -4.30 0.81
C HIS A 140 1.97 -4.29 2.09
N VAL A 141 1.30 -3.18 2.36
CA VAL A 141 0.32 -3.08 3.47
C VAL A 141 -1.08 -3.16 2.88
N TYR A 142 -1.95 -3.97 3.47
CA TYR A 142 -3.35 -4.14 3.05
C TYR A 142 -4.29 -3.86 4.22
N TYR A 143 -5.26 -2.96 4.01
CA TYR A 143 -6.29 -2.60 5.00
C TYR A 143 -7.64 -2.30 4.31
N PRO A 144 -8.75 -2.96 4.69
CA PRO A 144 -8.78 -4.16 5.53
C PRO A 144 -7.86 -5.26 4.98
N GLY A 145 -7.40 -6.17 5.85
CA GLY A 145 -6.53 -7.29 5.47
C GLY A 145 -7.05 -8.04 4.24
N LEU A 146 -6.12 -8.54 3.43
CA LEU A 146 -6.45 -9.05 2.10
C LEU A 146 -7.16 -10.40 2.19
N THR A 147 -8.39 -10.48 1.67
CA THR A 147 -9.17 -11.73 1.62
C THR A 147 -9.26 -12.33 0.23
N GLU A 148 -8.96 -11.55 -0.81
CA GLU A 148 -9.03 -11.97 -2.21
C GLU A 148 -8.05 -11.17 -3.08
N MET A 149 -7.51 -11.82 -4.11
CA MET A 149 -6.65 -11.19 -5.11
C MET A 149 -7.09 -11.66 -6.51
N PRO A 150 -8.25 -11.21 -7.01
CA PRO A 150 -8.80 -11.71 -8.27
C PRO A 150 -7.90 -11.32 -9.44
N MET A 151 -7.39 -12.34 -10.15
CA MET A 151 -6.66 -12.16 -11.39
C MET A 151 -7.57 -11.63 -12.49
N ARG A 152 -7.04 -10.77 -13.35
CA ARG A 152 -7.71 -10.21 -14.52
C ARG A 152 -6.99 -10.70 -15.77
N SER A 153 -7.75 -11.26 -16.71
CA SER A 153 -7.20 -11.52 -18.03
C SER A 153 -7.04 -10.20 -18.79
N ALA A 154 -5.99 -10.08 -19.61
CA ALA A 154 -5.81 -8.93 -20.49
C ALA A 154 -7.00 -8.73 -21.47
N GLN A 155 -7.82 -9.76 -21.67
CA GLN A 155 -9.01 -9.73 -22.53
C GLN A 155 -10.22 -9.09 -21.84
N SER A 156 -10.35 -9.22 -20.52
CA SER A 156 -11.49 -8.72 -19.75
C SER A 156 -11.52 -7.18 -19.66
N ALA A 157 -10.40 -6.49 -19.86
CA ALA A 157 -10.33 -5.03 -19.84
C ALA A 157 -11.00 -4.36 -21.07
N ARG A 158 -11.18 -5.10 -22.17
CA ARG A 158 -11.81 -4.56 -23.40
C ARG A 158 -13.34 -4.71 -23.43
N CYS A 159 -13.92 -5.63 -22.65
CA CYS A 159 -15.37 -5.87 -22.68
C CYS A 159 -16.17 -4.86 -21.84
N ALA A 160 -15.56 -4.16 -20.88
CA ALA A 160 -16.27 -3.18 -20.05
C ALA A 160 -16.58 -1.85 -20.76
N ALA A 161 -15.96 -1.59 -21.92
CA ALA A 161 -16.15 -0.35 -22.69
C ALA A 161 -17.19 -0.45 -23.82
N ALA A 162 -17.81 -1.62 -24.00
CA ALA A 162 -18.79 -1.84 -25.08
C ALA A 162 -20.09 -2.44 -24.54
N SER A 163 -20.87 -1.62 -23.83
CA SER A 163 -22.32 -1.84 -23.76
C SER A 163 -22.97 -0.97 -24.83
N PRO A 164 -23.58 -1.54 -25.90
CA PRO A 164 -24.42 -0.77 -26.79
C PRO A 164 -25.67 -0.34 -26.02
N THR A 165 -25.93 0.96 -25.99
CA THR A 165 -27.24 1.52 -25.64
C THR A 165 -28.26 0.97 -26.63
N ALA A 166 -29.05 -0.02 -26.19
CA ALA A 166 -30.25 -0.42 -26.90
C ALA A 166 -31.29 0.69 -26.66
N ASP A 167 -31.44 1.56 -27.65
CA ASP A 167 -32.57 2.48 -27.71
C ASP A 167 -33.80 1.67 -28.13
N ALA A 168 -34.86 1.78 -27.32
CA ALA A 168 -36.15 1.13 -27.54
C ALA A 168 -37.23 2.20 -27.61
N THR A 169 -38.23 1.93 -28.46
CA THR A 169 -39.50 2.65 -28.71
C THR A 169 -39.43 3.73 -29.79
N ALA A 170 -40.32 3.79 -30.79
CA ALA A 170 -41.66 3.20 -30.96
C ALA A 170 -41.93 2.80 -32.42
#